data_AF-A0A7C5LTQ0-F1
#
_entry.id   AF-A0A7C5LTQ0-F1
#
_cell.length_a   1.000
_cell.length_b   1.000
_cell.length_c   1.000
_cell.angle_alpha   90.00
_cell.angle_beta   90.00
_cell.angle_gamma   90.00
#
_symmetry.space_group_name_H-M   'P 1'
#
loop_
_entity.id
_entity.type
_entity.pdbx_description
1 polymer ?
#
loop_
_entity_poly.entity_id
_entity_poly.type
_entity_poly.pdbx_seq_one_letter_code
_entity_poly.pdbx_strand_id
1 'polypeptide(L)' 'ESLTHCAEYEEPIPEARRKALPGVKLYIDCMQERDAAYKPRPGINRRGSKDSQLR' A
#
# COMPACT_ATOMS: atom_id res chain seq x y z
N GLU A 1 -0.12 -7.92 11.96
CA GLU A 1 -1.14 -7.19 12.75
C GLU A 1 -1.41 -5.85 12.08
N SER A 2 -2.66 -5.37 12.09
CA SER A 2 -3.05 -4.08 11.50
C SER A 2 -2.98 -2.96 12.54
N LEU A 3 -2.61 -1.73 12.15
CA LEU A 3 -2.61 -0.59 13.07
C LEU A 3 -4.04 -0.19 13.45
N THR A 4 -4.22 0.32 14.68
CA THR A 4 -5.49 0.88 15.14
C THR A 4 -5.69 2.32 14.68
N HIS A 5 -4.59 3.07 14.54
CA HIS A 5 -4.56 4.46 14.09
C HIS A 5 -3.70 4.59 12.83
N CYS A 6 -4.01 5.57 11.99
CA CYS A 6 -3.28 5.86 10.77
C CYS A 6 -1.86 6.30 11.10
N ALA A 7 -0.89 5.80 10.33
CA ALA A 7 0.51 6.18 10.48
C ALA A 7 0.84 7.63 10.10
N GLU A 8 -0.03 8.32 9.35
CA GLU A 8 0.22 9.69 8.87
C GLU A 8 -0.52 10.76 9.67
N TYR A 9 -1.78 10.49 10.05
CA TYR A 9 -2.68 11.48 10.64
C TYR A 9 -3.23 11.05 12.01
N GLU A 10 -2.82 9.89 12.53
CA GLU A 10 -3.28 9.33 13.82
C GLU A 10 -4.80 9.09 13.94
N GLU A 11 -5.54 9.19 12.83
CA GLU A 11 -6.97 8.91 12.80
C GLU A 11 -7.28 7.40 12.93
N PRO A 12 -8.42 7.02 13.55
CA PRO A 12 -8.77 5.62 13.75
C PRO A 12 -9.00 4.89 12.41
N ILE A 13 -8.36 3.73 12.23
CA ILE A 13 -8.58 2.87 11.06
C ILE A 13 -9.83 2.01 11.29
N PRO A 14 -10.86 2.12 10.42
CA PRO A 14 -12.11 1.37 10.58
C PRO A 14 -11.88 -0.14 10.65
N GLU A 15 -12.64 -0.84 11.51
CA GLU A 15 -12.55 -2.30 11.63
C GLU A 15 -12.75 -3.04 10.31
N ALA A 16 -13.71 -2.58 9.49
CA ALA A 16 -13.97 -3.18 8.19
C ALA A 16 -12.71 -3.19 7.32
N ARG A 17 -11.90 -2.12 7.37
CA ARG A 17 -10.62 -2.02 6.63
C ARG A 17 -9.55 -2.93 7.24
N ARG A 18 -9.47 -3.01 8.57
CA ARG A 18 -8.54 -3.92 9.26
C ARG A 18 -8.83 -5.40 8.98
N LYS A 19 -10.11 -5.77 8.85
CA LYS A 19 -10.58 -7.11 8.48
C LYS A 19 -10.33 -7.42 6.99
N ALA A 20 -10.59 -6.45 6.11
CA ALA A 20 -10.40 -6.61 4.67
C ALA A 20 -8.93 -6.66 4.25
N LEU A 21 -8.05 -5.91 4.93
CA LEU A 21 -6.63 -5.79 4.60
C LEU A 21 -5.78 -6.06 5.86
N PRO A 22 -5.37 -7.32 6.08
CA PRO A 22 -4.44 -7.67 7.15
C PRO A 22 -3.11 -6.90 6.99
N GLY A 23 -2.70 -6.19 8.04
CA GLY A 23 -1.49 -5.36 8.02
C GLY A 23 -1.70 -3.94 7.49
N VAL A 24 -2.94 -3.45 7.40
CA VAL A 24 -3.22 -2.06 7.01
C VAL A 24 -2.61 -1.07 8.01
N LYS A 25 -2.02 -0.01 7.46
CA LYS A 25 -1.37 1.08 8.22
C LYS A 25 -2.00 2.46 8.02
N LEU A 26 -2.83 2.61 6.99
CA LEU A 26 -3.41 3.87 6.55
C LEU A 26 -4.94 3.72 6.43
N TYR A 27 -5.69 4.76 6.81
CA TYR A 27 -7.13 4.81 6.54
C TYR A 27 -7.40 5.06 5.05
N ILE A 28 -8.69 5.10 4.69
CA ILE A 28 -9.09 5.10 3.27
C ILE A 28 -8.65 6.37 2.54
N ASP A 29 -8.85 7.56 3.12
CA ASP A 29 -8.59 8.81 2.39
C ASP A 29 -7.08 9.02 2.20
N CYS A 30 -6.27 8.78 3.22
CA CYS A 30 -4.82 8.78 3.11
C CYS A 30 -4.29 7.78 2.04
N MET A 31 -4.91 6.59 1.92
CA MET A 31 -4.57 5.68 0.82
C MET A 31 -5.02 6.20 -0.55
N GLN A 32 -6.20 6.80 -0.64
CA GLN A 32 -6.69 7.38 -1.89
C GLN A 32 -5.78 8.51 -2.36
N GLU A 33 -5.35 9.40 -1.47
CA GLU A 33 -4.40 10.47 -1.78
C GLU A 33 -3.07 9.91 -2.30
N ARG A 34 -2.54 8.88 -1.63
CA ARG A 34 -1.28 8.24 -2.05
C ARG A 34 -1.38 7.57 -3.42
N ASP A 35 -2.50 6.92 -3.69
CA ASP A 35 -2.73 6.14 -4.89
C ASP A 35 -3.35 6.97 -6.03
N ALA A 36 -3.79 8.21 -5.78
CA ALA A 36 -4.39 9.11 -6.77
C ALA A 36 -3.44 9.44 -7.93
N ALA A 37 -2.14 9.47 -7.66
CA ALA A 37 -1.13 9.67 -8.68
C ALA A 37 -0.92 8.39 -9.50
N TYR A 38 -1.36 8.38 -10.76
CA TYR A 38 -1.00 7.33 -11.70
C TYR A 38 0.51 7.30 -11.91
N LYS A 39 1.14 6.17 -11.56
CA LYS A 39 2.58 5.93 -11.76
C LYS A 39 2.76 4.74 -12.70
N PRO A 40 3.14 4.96 -13.98
CA PRO A 40 3.42 3.86 -14.88
C PRO A 40 4.61 3.06 -14.34
N ARG A 41 4.39 1.79 -14.02
CA ARG A 41 5.45 0.88 -13.58
C ARG A 41 5.90 0.06 -14.78
N PRO A 42 7.21 -0.04 -15.06
CA PRO A 42 7.70 -0.95 -16.08
C PRO A 42 7.30 -2.38 -15.72
N GLY A 43 6.97 -3.18 -16.74
CA GLY A 43 6.67 -4.59 -16.56
C GLY A 43 7.90 -5.37 -16.09
N ILE A 44 7.69 -6.41 -15.28
CA ILE A 44 8.76 -7.32 -14.87
C ILE A 44 8.90 -8.42 -15.92
N ASN A 45 10.11 -8.59 -16.48
CA ASN A 45 10.41 -9.76 -17.29
C ASN A 45 10.66 -10.96 -16.37
N ARG A 46 9.65 -11.83 -16.22
CA ARG A 46 9.71 -13.02 -15.35
C ARG A 46 10.71 -14.09 -15.82
N ARG A 47 11.27 -13.98 -17.03
CA ARG A 47 12.36 -14.84 -17.55
C ARG A 47 13.75 -14.20 -17.37
N GLY A 48 13.82 -12.90 -17.07
CA GLY A 48 15.07 -12.20 -16.81
C GLY A 48 15.62 -12.52 -15.43
N SER A 49 16.92 -12.34 -15.22
CA SER A 49 17.53 -12.54 -13.91
C SER A 49 17.06 -11.44 -12.93
N LYS A 50 16.95 -11.78 -11.65
CA LYS A 50 16.57 -10.84 -10.59
C LYS A 50 17.46 -9.59 -10.60
N ASP A 51 18.77 -9.77 -10.77
CA ASP A 51 19.74 -8.67 -10.77
C ASP A 51 19.58 -7.73 -11.99
N SER A 52 19.07 -8.22 -13.12
CA SER A 52 18.77 -7.36 -14.28
C SER A 52 17.44 -6.60 -14.12
N GLN A 53 16.54 -7.08 -13.26
CA GLN A 53 15.20 -6.50 -13.05
C GLN A 53 15.16 -5.53 -11.86
N LEU A 54 16.07 -5.70 -10.89
CA LEU A 54 16.13 -4.89 -9.66
C LEU A 54 17.21 -3.78 -9.71
N ARG A 55 17.88 -3.61 -10.84
CA ARG A 55 18.74 -2.44 -11.11
C ARG A 55 17.92 -1.23 -11.50
#